data_AF-A0A931ZVP9-F1
#
_entry.id   AF-A0A931ZVP9-F1
#
_cell.length_a   1.000
_cell.length_b   1.000
_cell.length_c   1.000
_cell.angle_alpha   90.00
_cell.angle_beta   90.00
_cell.angle_gamma   90.00
#
_symmetry.space_group_name_H-M   'P 1'
#
loop_
_entity.id
_entity.type
_entity.pdbx_description
1 polymer ?
#
loop_
_entity_poly.entity_id
_entity_poly.type
_entity_poly.pdbx_seq_one_letter_code
_entity_poly.pdbx_strand_id
1 'polypeptide(L)' 'LNPADIERIDVLKDPAETSMFGVRGANGVILITTKRPR' A
#
# COMPACT_ATOMS: atom_id res chain seq x y z
N LEU A 1 12.98 0.76 5.74
CA LEU A 1 12.06 1.87 5.42
C LEU A 1 12.12 2.84 6.59
N ASN A 2 12.64 4.06 6.40
CA ASN A 2 12.61 5.06 7.45
C ASN A 2 11.19 5.66 7.49
N PRO A 3 10.51 5.71 8.64
CA PRO A 3 9.18 6.32 8.74
C PRO A 3 9.13 7.77 8.26
N ALA A 4 10.24 8.50 8.34
CA ALA A 4 10.35 9.88 7.86
C ALA A 4 10.15 10.01 6.33
N ASP A 5 10.46 8.95 5.58
CA ASP A 5 10.37 8.91 4.11
C ASP A 5 8.98 8.50 3.63
N ILE A 6 8.08 8.11 4.53
CA ILE A 6 6.72 7.76 4.17
C ILE A 6 5.93 9.04 3.93
N GLU A 7 5.33 9.13 2.75
CA GLU A 7 4.43 10.23 2.38
C GLU A 7 2.99 9.88 2.76
N ARG A 8 2.56 8.67 2.42
CA ARG A 8 1.19 8.21 2.63
C ARG A 8 1.13 6.70 2.81
N ILE A 9 0.25 6.26 3.70
CA ILE A 9 -0.08 4.85 3.91
C ILE A 9 -1.58 4.69 3.65
N ASP A 10 -1.92 3.87 2.67
CA ASP A 10 -3.30 3.47 2.38
C ASP A 10 -3.47 1.99 2.70
N VAL A 11 -4.53 1.66 3.44
CA VAL A 11 -4.83 0.27 3.80
C VAL A 11 -6.07 -0.15 3.03
N LEU A 12 -5.86 -0.94 1.99
CA LEU A 12 -6.92 -1.46 1.13
C LEU A 12 -7.50 -2.71 1.78
N LYS A 13 -8.73 -2.59 2.24
CA LYS A 13 -9.51 -3.69 2.84
C LYS A 13 -10.62 -4.16 1.93
N ASP A 14 -10.98 -3.36 0.93
CA ASP A 14 -12.05 -3.69 0.02
C ASP A 14 -11.59 -4.70 -1.05
N PRO A 15 -12.37 -5.77 -1.29
CA PRO A 15 -12.04 -6.80 -2.28
C PRO A 15 -11.86 -6.25 -3.71
N ALA A 16 -12.56 -5.16 -4.02
CA ALA A 16 -12.48 -4.50 -5.33
C ALA A 16 -11.09 -3.88 -5.56
N GLU A 17 -10.53 -3.22 -4.54
CA GLU A 17 -9.22 -2.57 -4.60
C GLU A 17 -8.06 -3.57 -4.52
N THR A 18 -8.27 -4.69 -3.82
CA THR A 18 -7.29 -5.77 -3.69
C THR A 18 -7.24 -6.71 -4.90
N SER A 19 -8.25 -6.68 -5.79
CA SER A 19 -8.34 -7.52 -7.00
C SER A 19 -7.17 -7.35 -7.96
N MET A 20 -6.60 -6.13 -8.04
CA MET A 20 -5.42 -5.81 -8.84
C MET A 20 -4.16 -6.55 -8.37
N PHE A 21 -4.13 -7.01 -7.11
CA PHE A 21 -2.98 -7.67 -6.48
C PHE A 21 -3.12 -9.20 -6.41
N GLY A 22 -4.22 -9.76 -6.92
CA GLY A 22 -4.47 -11.21 -7.00
C GLY A 22 -4.45 -11.89 -5.63
N VAL A 23 -4.04 -13.17 -5.59
CA VAL A 23 -4.04 -14.01 -4.36
C VAL A 23 -3.25 -13.39 -3.21
N ARG A 24 -2.27 -12.52 -3.51
CA ARG A 24 -1.44 -11.84 -2.50
C ARG A 24 -2.18 -10.72 -1.76
N GLY A 25 -3.28 -10.21 -2.31
CA GLY A 25 -4.14 -9.21 -1.66
C GLY A 25 -5.25 -9.79 -0.79
N ALA A 26 -5.39 -11.12 -0.72
CA ALA A 26 -6.48 -11.79 -0.01
C ALA A 26 -6.48 -11.52 1.51
N ASN A 27 -5.31 -11.23 2.09
CA ASN A 27 -5.16 -10.89 3.52
C ASN A 27 -5.22 -9.37 3.78
N GLY A 28 -5.57 -8.57 2.76
CA GLY A 28 -5.47 -7.12 2.76
C GLY A 28 -4.14 -6.62 2.19
N VAL A 29 -4.16 -5.41 1.63
CA VAL A 29 -2.98 -4.78 1.02
C VAL A 29 -2.69 -3.46 1.73
N ILE A 30 -1.42 -3.24 2.07
CA ILE A 30 -0.94 -1.95 2.58
C ILE A 30 -0.12 -1.30 1.48
N LEU A 31 -0.64 -0.20 0.93
CA LEU A 31 0.05 0.59 -0.07
C LEU A 31 0.84 1.70 0.63
N ILE A 32 2.15 1.68 0.48
CA ILE A 32 3.06 2.66 1.08
C ILE A 32 3.62 3.52 -0.05
N THR A 33 3.28 4.80 -0.04
CA THR A 33 3.88 5.80 -0.92
C THR A 33 5.01 6.49 -0.19
N THR A 34 6.22 6.39 -0.73
CA THR A 34 7.41 7.06 -0.20
C THR A 34 7.68 8.36 -0.93
N LYS A 35 8.16 9.36 -0.20
CA LYS A 35 8.61 10.64 -0.74
C LYS A 35 9.75 10.38 -1.73
N ARG A 36 9.65 10.95 -2.93
CA ARG A 36 10.78 10.88 -3.88
C ARG A 36 11.89 11.81 -3.39
N PRO A 37 13.16 11.35 -3.34
CA PRO A 37 14.28 12.25 -3.16
C PRO A 37 14.32 13.22 -4.34
N ARG A 38 14.54 14.50 -4.05
CA ARG A 38 14.63 15.57 -5.06
C ARG A 38 16.05 15.70 -5.58
#